data_AF-A0A8S0G0W6-F1
#
_entry.id   AF-A0A8S0G0W6-F1
#
_cell.length_a   1.000
_cell.length_b   1.000
_cell.length_c   1.000
_cell.angle_alpha   90.00
_cell.angle_beta   90.00
_cell.angle_gamma   90.00
#
_symmetry.space_group_name_H-M   'P 1'
#
loop_
_entity.id
_entity.type
_entity.pdbx_description
1 polymer ?
#
loop_
_entity_poly.entity_id
_entity_poly.type
_entity_poly.pdbx_seq_one_letter_code
_entity_poly.pdbx_strand_id
1 'polypeptide(L)'
;MRMQAKVHLITCHNDMAKNIVKAVERCGLKVDQLIFAGLASSYSVLTEDERELGVCVVDIGGGTMDIAVYTGGALRHTKVIPYAGNVVTSDIAYAFGTPPSDAEAIKVRHGCALGSIVGKDESVEVPSVGGRPPRSLQRQTLAEVIEPRYTELLNLVNEEIYAVAGKASPTRG
;
A
#
# COMPACT_ATOMS: atom_id res chain seq x y z
N MET A 1 25.30 -28.61 24.27
CA MET A 1 24.74 -28.06 23.02
C MET A 1 24.77 -26.53 23.10
N ARG A 2 25.12 -25.85 22.01
CA ARG A 2 25.01 -24.39 21.89
C ARG A 2 23.96 -24.11 20.83
N MET A 3 22.86 -23.46 21.21
CA MET A 3 21.77 -23.13 20.30
C MET A 3 21.94 -21.69 19.82
N GLN A 4 21.79 -21.44 18.53
CA GLN A 4 21.84 -20.10 17.93
C GLN A 4 20.56 -19.89 17.11
N ALA A 5 20.04 -18.67 17.14
CA ALA A 5 18.86 -18.27 16.37
C ALA A 5 19.17 -16.99 15.59
N LYS A 6 18.64 -16.90 14.37
CA LYS A 6 18.56 -15.65 13.60
C LYS A 6 17.10 -15.20 13.64
N VAL A 7 16.86 -13.99 14.12
CA VAL A 7 15.50 -13.45 14.31
C VAL A 7 15.33 -12.16 13.51
N HIS A 8 14.14 -12.01 12.92
CA HIS A 8 13.69 -10.74 12.33
C HIS A 8 12.80 -10.04 13.35
N LEU A 9 13.28 -8.95 13.93
CA LEU A 9 12.58 -8.24 15.01
C LEU A 9 11.82 -7.04 14.45
N ILE A 10 10.50 -7.04 14.64
CA ILE A 10 9.62 -5.92 14.29
C ILE A 10 9.17 -5.25 15.57
N THR A 11 9.36 -3.94 15.67
CA THR A 11 8.99 -3.15 16.86
C THR A 11 8.09 -1.99 16.46
N CYS A 12 7.32 -1.51 17.42
CA CYS A 12 6.51 -0.30 17.28
C CYS A 12 6.60 0.55 18.55
N HIS A 13 6.17 1.80 18.47
CA HIS A 13 6.13 2.67 19.64
C HIS A 13 5.05 2.20 20.62
N ASN A 14 5.41 2.04 21.90
CA ASN A 14 4.49 1.54 22.93
C ASN A 14 3.19 2.35 23.02
N ASP A 15 3.25 3.67 22.85
CA ASP A 15 2.04 4.49 22.91
C ASP A 15 1.10 4.26 21.72
N MET A 16 1.65 3.99 20.53
CA MET A 16 0.83 3.64 19.37
C MET A 16 0.14 2.29 19.58
N ALA A 17 0.88 1.28 20.06
CA ALA A 17 0.32 -0.03 20.39
C ALA A 17 -0.83 0.08 21.41
N LYS A 18 -0.61 0.84 22.50
CA LYS A 18 -1.64 1.06 23.53
C LYS A 18 -2.88 1.78 23.00
N ASN A 19 -2.69 2.74 22.09
CA ASN A 19 -3.81 3.48 21.51
C ASN A 19 -4.70 2.57 20.66
N ILE A 20 -4.10 1.69 19.85
CA ILE A 20 -4.84 0.69 19.05
C ILE A 20 -5.62 -0.26 19.97
N VAL A 21 -4.97 -0.80 20.99
CA VAL A 21 -5.62 -1.71 21.96
C VAL A 21 -6.82 -1.05 22.62
N LYS A 22 -6.63 0.17 23.16
CA LYS A 22 -7.71 0.92 23.81
C LYS A 22 -8.87 1.22 22.86
N ALA A 23 -8.59 1.51 21.59
CA ALA A 23 -9.63 1.80 20.61
C ALA A 23 -10.55 0.57 20.39
N VAL A 24 -9.97 -0.63 20.30
CA VAL A 24 -10.71 -1.89 20.16
C VAL A 24 -11.47 -2.24 21.44
N GLU A 25 -10.83 -2.10 22.60
CA GLU A 25 -11.44 -2.43 23.90
C GLU A 25 -12.63 -1.53 24.25
N ARG A 26 -12.65 -0.28 23.77
CA ARG A 26 -13.80 0.63 23.90
C ARG A 26 -15.05 0.12 23.17
N CYS A 27 -14.90 -0.80 22.22
CA CYS A 27 -16.02 -1.48 21.56
C CYS A 27 -16.49 -2.73 22.32
N GLY A 28 -15.99 -2.99 23.54
CA GLY A 28 -16.35 -4.17 24.33
C GLY A 28 -15.67 -5.46 23.89
N LEU A 29 -14.62 -5.37 23.08
CA LEU A 29 -13.83 -6.50 22.59
C LEU A 29 -12.54 -6.65 23.41
N LYS A 30 -11.92 -7.83 23.35
CA LYS A 30 -10.60 -8.08 23.95
C LYS A 30 -9.57 -8.25 22.84
N VAL A 31 -8.45 -7.54 22.94
CA VAL A 31 -7.32 -7.75 22.03
C VAL A 31 -6.47 -8.91 22.53
N ASP A 32 -6.30 -9.93 21.70
CA ASP A 32 -5.42 -11.06 21.98
C ASP A 32 -3.96 -10.72 21.69
N GLN A 33 -3.69 -10.21 20.48
CA GLN A 33 -2.35 -9.86 20.03
C GLN A 33 -2.39 -8.70 19.02
N LEU A 34 -1.31 -7.91 18.99
CA LEU A 34 -1.02 -6.98 17.91
C LEU A 34 -0.04 -7.61 16.92
N ILE A 35 -0.33 -7.46 15.63
CA ILE A 35 0.50 -7.95 14.53
C ILE A 35 0.83 -6.80 13.56
N PHE A 36 2.02 -6.85 12.97
CA PHE A 36 2.38 -5.96 11.86
C PHE A 36 1.49 -6.25 10.64
N ALA A 37 0.87 -5.21 10.08
CA ALA A 37 -0.05 -5.34 8.95
C ALA A 37 0.56 -6.07 7.75
N GLY A 38 1.75 -5.68 7.30
CA GLY A 38 2.43 -6.37 6.18
C GLY A 38 2.71 -7.86 6.41
N LEU A 39 2.90 -8.29 7.66
CA LEU A 39 3.01 -9.72 8.02
C LEU A 39 1.66 -10.42 8.00
N ALA A 40 0.60 -9.77 8.48
CA ALA A 40 -0.75 -10.33 8.39
C ALA A 40 -1.19 -10.47 6.93
N SER A 41 -0.94 -9.45 6.11
CA SER A 41 -1.25 -9.44 4.68
C SER A 41 -0.49 -10.53 3.94
N SER A 42 0.81 -10.71 4.18
CA SER A 42 1.58 -11.81 3.57
C SER A 42 1.07 -13.19 3.97
N TYR A 43 0.57 -13.36 5.19
CA TYR A 43 -0.03 -14.61 5.64
C TYR A 43 -1.36 -14.92 4.96
N SER A 44 -2.10 -13.90 4.53
CA SER A 44 -3.39 -14.05 3.86
C SER A 44 -3.29 -14.37 2.37
N VAL A 45 -2.20 -13.97 1.71
CA VAL A 45 -2.07 -14.06 0.24
C VAL A 45 -1.01 -15.02 -0.27
N LEU A 46 0.01 -15.35 0.54
CA LEU A 46 1.12 -16.19 0.09
C LEU A 46 0.90 -17.66 0.39
N THR A 47 1.22 -18.48 -0.60
CA THR A 47 1.49 -19.90 -0.46
C THR A 47 2.88 -20.15 0.15
N GLU A 48 3.12 -21.37 0.63
CA GLU A 48 4.42 -21.75 1.16
C GLU A 48 5.50 -21.78 0.06
N ASP A 49 5.15 -22.26 -1.14
CA ASP A 49 6.05 -22.32 -2.29
C ASP A 49 6.54 -20.93 -2.69
N GLU A 50 5.66 -19.91 -2.69
CA GLU A 50 6.06 -18.52 -2.96
C GLU A 50 7.05 -17.99 -1.90
N ARG A 51 6.84 -18.32 -0.62
CA ARG A 51 7.75 -17.93 0.45
C ARG A 51 9.12 -18.60 0.33
N GLU A 52 9.14 -19.86 -0.09
CA GLU A 52 10.38 -20.62 -0.29
C GLU A 52 11.18 -20.12 -1.50
N LEU A 53 10.54 -19.95 -2.66
CA LEU A 53 11.16 -19.44 -3.88
C LEU A 53 11.67 -18.00 -3.72
N GLY A 54 10.97 -17.22 -2.92
CA GLY A 54 11.25 -15.83 -2.65
C GLY A 54 10.20 -14.92 -3.27
N VAL A 55 9.62 -14.06 -2.45
CA VAL A 55 8.49 -13.22 -2.83
C VAL A 55 8.50 -11.92 -2.04
N CYS A 56 8.08 -10.84 -2.69
CA CYS A 56 7.84 -9.54 -2.08
C CYS A 56 6.33 -9.28 -2.07
N VAL A 57 5.76 -9.08 -0.89
CA VAL A 57 4.38 -8.60 -0.72
C VAL A 57 4.43 -7.11 -0.46
N VAL A 58 3.57 -6.37 -1.17
CA VAL A 58 3.41 -4.94 -1.06
C VAL A 58 1.94 -4.66 -0.77
N ASP A 59 1.64 -4.26 0.46
CA ASP A 59 0.30 -3.89 0.91
C ASP A 59 0.16 -2.37 0.81
N ILE A 60 -0.61 -1.89 -0.17
CA ILE A 60 -0.80 -0.45 -0.44
C ILE A 60 -2.11 -0.01 0.22
N GLY A 61 -1.99 0.57 1.41
CA GLY A 61 -3.10 1.16 2.14
C GLY A 61 -3.40 2.60 1.72
N GLY A 62 -4.21 3.29 2.52
CA GLY A 62 -4.47 4.72 2.33
C GLY A 62 -3.28 5.59 2.70
N GLY A 63 -2.65 5.34 3.85
CA GLY A 63 -1.55 6.18 4.36
C GLY A 63 -0.15 5.58 4.25
N THR A 64 -0.04 4.26 4.12
CA THR A 64 1.22 3.52 4.13
C THR A 64 1.26 2.44 3.07
N MET A 65 2.47 2.15 2.58
CA MET A 65 2.77 0.92 1.88
C MET A 65 3.64 0.04 2.78
N ASP A 66 3.17 -1.16 3.09
CA ASP A 66 3.90 -2.13 3.88
C ASP A 66 4.55 -3.16 2.95
N ILE A 67 5.85 -3.38 3.11
CA ILE A 67 6.65 -4.32 2.32
C ILE A 67 7.07 -5.47 3.21
N ALA A 68 6.90 -6.71 2.75
CA ALA A 68 7.39 -7.92 3.39
C ALA A 68 8.08 -8.83 2.35
N VAL A 69 9.36 -9.12 2.56
CA VAL A 69 10.18 -9.94 1.64
C VAL A 69 10.53 -11.27 2.32
N TYR A 70 10.18 -12.37 1.66
CA TYR A 70 10.51 -13.73 2.07
C TYR A 70 11.59 -14.31 1.17
N THR A 71 12.52 -15.09 1.73
CA THR A 71 13.40 -15.99 0.97
C THR A 71 13.75 -17.23 1.80
N GLY A 72 13.64 -18.41 1.19
CA GLY A 72 13.85 -19.69 1.89
C GLY A 72 12.89 -19.84 3.07
N GLY A 73 11.60 -19.54 2.85
CA GLY A 73 10.50 -19.72 3.80
C GLY A 73 10.44 -18.66 4.91
N ALA A 74 11.52 -17.92 5.14
CA ALA A 74 11.63 -16.96 6.22
C ALA A 74 11.43 -15.51 5.76
N LEU A 75 10.73 -14.73 6.57
CA LEU A 75 10.67 -13.27 6.43
C LEU A 75 12.06 -12.68 6.66
N ARG A 76 12.61 -12.00 5.64
CA ARG A 76 13.95 -11.43 5.64
C ARG A 76 13.98 -9.93 5.79
N HIS A 77 12.95 -9.25 5.31
CA HIS A 77 12.89 -7.80 5.32
C HIS A 77 11.47 -7.32 5.48
N THR A 78 11.32 -6.23 6.22
CA THR A 78 10.07 -5.49 6.32
C THR A 78 10.34 -4.00 6.28
N LYS A 79 9.50 -3.25 5.57
CA LYS A 79 9.58 -1.79 5.49
C LYS A 79 8.18 -1.20 5.48
N VAL A 80 8.03 -0.02 6.07
CA VAL A 80 6.84 0.82 5.96
C VAL A 80 7.24 2.12 5.26
N ILE A 81 6.53 2.47 4.20
CA ILE A 81 6.68 3.76 3.50
C ILE A 81 5.43 4.59 3.81
N PRO A 82 5.53 5.76 4.47
CA PRO A 82 4.38 6.60 4.84
C PRO A 82 3.87 7.44 3.66
N TYR A 83 3.59 6.78 2.54
CA TYR A 83 3.19 7.39 1.28
C TYR A 83 2.41 6.35 0.46
N ALA A 84 1.11 6.56 0.20
CA ALA A 84 0.23 5.54 -0.38
C ALA A 84 -1.06 6.14 -0.98
N GLY A 85 -2.18 5.40 -1.01
CA GLY A 85 -3.37 5.72 -1.78
C GLY A 85 -4.02 7.11 -1.55
N ASN A 86 -3.84 7.74 -0.38
CA ASN A 86 -4.37 9.08 -0.08
C ASN A 86 -3.74 10.17 -0.95
N VAL A 87 -2.52 9.95 -1.43
CA VAL A 87 -1.81 10.91 -2.28
C VAL A 87 -2.44 10.91 -3.67
N VAL A 88 -2.86 9.74 -4.17
CA VAL A 88 -3.63 9.58 -5.42
C VAL A 88 -4.97 10.30 -5.31
N THR A 89 -5.66 10.13 -4.18
CA THR A 89 -6.92 10.83 -3.89
C THR A 89 -6.73 12.34 -3.91
N SER A 90 -5.63 12.82 -3.35
CA SER A 90 -5.30 14.25 -3.31
C SER A 90 -5.00 14.80 -4.71
N ASP A 91 -4.30 14.04 -5.55
CA ASP A 91 -4.04 14.43 -6.94
C ASP A 91 -5.32 14.54 -7.76
N ILE A 92 -6.24 13.58 -7.61
CA ILE A 92 -7.55 13.60 -8.27
C ILE A 92 -8.36 14.83 -7.82
N ALA A 93 -8.41 15.06 -6.50
CA ALA A 93 -9.11 16.21 -5.92
C ALA A 93 -8.59 17.53 -6.47
N TYR A 94 -7.25 17.66 -6.56
CA TYR A 94 -6.59 18.84 -7.11
C TYR A 94 -6.83 18.99 -8.62
N ALA A 95 -6.58 17.94 -9.41
CA ALA A 95 -6.70 17.97 -10.86
C ALA A 95 -8.12 18.28 -11.33
N PHE A 96 -9.13 17.77 -10.62
CA PHE A 96 -10.53 17.95 -11.01
C PHE A 96 -11.29 18.99 -10.20
N GLY A 97 -10.67 19.62 -9.22
CA GLY A 97 -11.35 20.61 -8.37
C GLY A 97 -12.62 20.05 -7.75
N THR A 98 -12.49 18.85 -7.16
CA THR A 98 -13.58 18.09 -6.52
C THR A 98 -13.24 17.81 -5.05
N PRO A 99 -14.21 17.71 -4.13
CA PRO A 99 -13.93 17.39 -2.72
C PRO A 99 -13.15 16.08 -2.54
N PRO A 100 -12.28 15.94 -1.53
CA PRO A 100 -11.50 14.71 -1.30
C PRO A 100 -12.34 13.43 -1.16
N SER A 101 -13.52 13.53 -0.54
CA SER A 101 -14.45 12.39 -0.43
C SER A 101 -14.97 11.93 -1.78
N ASP A 102 -15.26 12.87 -2.68
CA ASP A 102 -15.74 12.59 -4.04
C ASP A 102 -14.60 12.08 -4.92
N ALA A 103 -13.39 12.63 -4.77
CA ALA A 103 -12.19 12.12 -5.41
C ALA A 103 -11.91 10.66 -5.02
N GLU A 104 -12.06 10.30 -3.74
CA GLU A 104 -11.91 8.91 -3.29
C GLU A 104 -12.97 8.01 -3.91
N ALA A 105 -14.23 8.46 -3.93
CA ALA A 105 -15.33 7.71 -4.52
C ALA A 105 -15.09 7.46 -6.03
N ILE A 106 -14.60 8.47 -6.75
CA ILE A 106 -14.25 8.35 -8.17
C ILE A 106 -13.06 7.41 -8.36
N LYS A 107 -12.01 7.54 -7.54
CA LYS A 107 -10.83 6.65 -7.57
C LYS A 107 -11.24 5.19 -7.42
N VAL A 108 -12.07 4.88 -6.43
CA VAL A 108 -12.54 3.52 -6.13
C VAL A 108 -13.43 2.96 -7.24
N ARG A 109 -14.34 3.78 -7.80
CA ARG A 109 -15.32 3.31 -8.80
C ARG A 109 -14.77 3.24 -10.23
N HIS A 110 -13.90 4.18 -10.60
CA HIS A 110 -13.52 4.41 -11.98
C HIS A 110 -12.01 4.43 -12.22
N GLY A 111 -11.20 4.35 -11.16
CA GLY A 111 -9.74 4.44 -11.26
C GLY A 111 -9.15 3.37 -12.18
N CYS A 112 -8.08 3.74 -12.87
CA CYS A 112 -7.26 2.83 -13.67
C CYS A 112 -5.81 3.28 -13.58
N ALA A 113 -4.92 2.38 -13.15
CA ALA A 113 -3.49 2.65 -13.04
C ALA A 113 -2.71 2.34 -14.33
N LEU A 114 -3.40 1.97 -15.41
CA LEU A 114 -2.84 1.73 -16.73
C LEU A 114 -3.77 2.35 -17.78
N GLY A 115 -3.51 3.59 -18.16
CA GLY A 115 -4.37 4.36 -19.05
C GLY A 115 -4.51 3.76 -20.45
N SER A 116 -3.58 2.91 -20.89
CA SER A 116 -3.64 2.27 -22.22
C SER A 116 -4.77 1.25 -22.39
N ILE A 117 -5.38 0.78 -21.30
CA ILE A 117 -6.51 -0.17 -21.34
C ILE A 117 -7.87 0.51 -21.13
N VAL A 118 -7.90 1.84 -20.98
CA VAL A 118 -9.15 2.60 -20.82
C VAL A 118 -9.80 2.82 -22.19
N GLY A 119 -11.11 2.55 -22.28
CA GLY A 119 -11.87 2.79 -23.50
C GLY A 119 -11.96 4.29 -23.83
N LYS A 120 -11.78 4.63 -25.11
CA LYS A 120 -11.78 6.03 -25.59
C LYS A 120 -13.13 6.74 -25.41
N ASP A 121 -14.22 5.98 -25.35
CA ASP A 121 -15.59 6.50 -25.24
C ASP A 121 -16.13 6.45 -23.81
N GLU A 122 -15.31 6.06 -22.83
CA GLU A 122 -15.71 6.00 -21.43
C GLU A 122 -15.69 7.39 -20.77
N SER A 123 -16.75 7.72 -20.04
CA SER A 123 -16.86 8.96 -19.28
C SER A 123 -17.17 8.73 -17.81
N VAL A 124 -16.82 9.69 -16.98
CA VAL A 124 -17.02 9.70 -15.53
C VAL A 124 -17.67 11.02 -15.13
N GLU A 125 -18.71 10.95 -14.31
CA GLU A 125 -19.27 12.15 -13.67
C GLU A 125 -18.43 12.54 -12.45
N VAL A 126 -18.02 13.79 -12.43
CA VAL A 126 -17.19 14.36 -11.36
C VAL A 126 -17.96 15.48 -10.66
N PRO A 127 -18.27 15.34 -9.35
CA PRO A 127 -18.86 16.40 -8.56
C PRO A 127 -17.99 17.65 -8.54
N SER A 128 -18.61 18.83 -8.60
CA SER A 128 -17.89 20.10 -8.55
C SER A 128 -17.95 20.71 -7.15
N VAL A 129 -16.97 21.55 -6.80
CA VAL A 129 -17.03 22.36 -5.57
C VAL A 129 -17.99 23.55 -5.68
N GLY A 130 -18.55 23.96 -4.53
CA GLY A 130 -19.30 25.22 -4.40
C GLY A 130 -20.72 25.19 -4.96
N GLY A 131 -21.38 24.03 -4.97
CA GLY A 131 -22.77 23.88 -5.46
C GLY A 131 -22.92 23.94 -6.97
N ARG A 132 -21.80 23.94 -7.72
CA ARG A 132 -21.81 23.82 -9.18
C ARG A 132 -22.28 22.42 -9.60
N PRO A 133 -22.94 22.29 -10.76
CA PRO A 133 -23.36 20.97 -11.24
C PRO A 133 -22.15 20.05 -11.48
N PRO A 134 -22.35 18.72 -11.40
CA PRO A 134 -21.35 17.75 -11.82
C PRO A 134 -20.94 17.94 -13.28
N ARG A 135 -19.72 17.53 -13.61
CA ARG A 135 -19.16 17.59 -14.96
C ARG A 135 -18.87 16.18 -15.46
N SER A 136 -19.19 15.90 -16.72
CA SER A 136 -18.73 14.68 -17.38
C SER A 136 -17.35 14.90 -17.98
N LEU A 137 -16.41 14.01 -17.64
CA LEU A 137 -15.04 14.00 -18.17
C LEU A 137 -14.74 12.64 -18.77
N GLN A 138 -13.78 12.58 -19.70
CA GLN A 138 -13.30 11.29 -20.20
C GLN A 138 -12.61 10.53 -19.07
N ARG A 139 -12.88 9.23 -18.96
CA ARG A 139 -12.21 8.34 -17.99
C ARG A 139 -10.69 8.32 -18.21
N GLN A 140 -10.25 8.55 -19.46
CA GLN A 140 -8.84 8.69 -19.79
C GLN A 140 -8.14 9.77 -18.94
N THR A 141 -8.76 10.92 -18.75
CA THR A 141 -8.19 12.01 -17.96
C THR A 141 -8.02 11.63 -16.49
N LEU A 142 -8.87 10.76 -15.94
CA LEU A 142 -8.69 10.19 -14.61
C LEU A 142 -7.47 9.27 -14.55
N ALA A 143 -7.28 8.42 -15.57
CA ALA A 143 -6.11 7.55 -15.65
C ALA A 143 -4.79 8.34 -15.80
N GLU A 144 -4.81 9.45 -16.54
CA GLU A 144 -3.66 10.37 -16.70
C GLU A 144 -3.20 10.98 -15.36
N VAL A 145 -4.07 11.02 -14.34
CA VAL A 145 -3.72 11.45 -12.98
C VAL A 145 -3.26 10.26 -12.13
N ILE A 146 -3.94 9.12 -12.24
CA ILE A 146 -3.70 7.95 -11.38
C ILE A 146 -2.41 7.19 -11.75
N GLU A 147 -2.21 6.90 -13.03
CA GLU A 147 -1.08 6.10 -13.53
C GLU A 147 0.30 6.65 -13.13
N PRO A 148 0.62 7.95 -13.32
CA PRO A 148 1.93 8.46 -12.92
C PRO A 148 2.14 8.37 -11.42
N ARG A 149 1.09 8.55 -10.60
CA ARG A 149 1.24 8.43 -9.15
C ARG A 149 1.48 6.99 -8.71
N TYR A 150 0.78 6.02 -9.30
CA TYR A 150 1.07 4.61 -9.00
C TYR A 150 2.45 4.19 -9.51
N THR A 151 2.92 4.75 -10.63
CA THR A 151 4.30 4.53 -11.10
C THR A 151 5.32 5.03 -10.09
N GLU A 152 5.12 6.22 -9.51
CA GLU A 152 5.97 6.73 -8.43
C GLU A 152 5.92 5.84 -7.18
N LEU A 153 4.72 5.46 -6.72
CA LEU A 153 4.56 4.57 -5.56
C LEU A 153 5.31 3.25 -5.77
N LEU A 154 5.17 2.64 -6.95
CA LEU A 154 5.86 1.38 -7.28
C LEU A 154 7.37 1.58 -7.47
N ASN A 155 7.83 2.75 -7.92
CA ASN A 155 9.26 3.04 -7.98
C ASN A 155 9.89 3.13 -6.58
N LEU A 156 9.22 3.73 -5.60
CA LEU A 156 9.70 3.75 -4.21
C LEU A 156 9.82 2.33 -3.63
N VAL A 157 8.87 1.48 -3.95
CA VAL A 157 8.91 0.05 -3.57
C VAL A 157 10.09 -0.65 -4.26
N ASN A 158 10.28 -0.41 -5.56
CA ASN A 158 11.35 -1.01 -6.35
C ASN A 158 12.75 -0.60 -5.84
N GLU A 159 12.93 0.67 -5.49
CA GLU A 159 14.15 1.19 -4.86
C GLU A 159 14.48 0.45 -3.56
N GLU A 160 13.47 0.22 -2.70
CA GLU A 160 13.65 -0.54 -1.46
C GLU A 160 14.02 -2.01 -1.76
N ILE A 161 13.37 -2.65 -2.74
CA ILE A 161 13.70 -4.03 -3.14
C ILE A 161 15.15 -4.13 -3.62
N TYR A 162 15.61 -3.22 -4.48
CA TYR A 162 17.00 -3.19 -4.94
C TYR A 162 17.99 -2.96 -3.80
N ALA A 163 17.67 -2.06 -2.88
CA ALA A 163 18.51 -1.79 -1.71
C ALA A 163 18.69 -3.02 -0.81
N VAL A 164 17.69 -3.90 -0.74
CA VAL A 164 17.75 -5.16 0.03
C VAL A 164 18.46 -6.26 -0.76
N ALA A 165 18.21 -6.38 -2.07
CA ALA A 165 18.89 -7.34 -2.93
C ALA A 165 20.41 -7.12 -2.96
N GLY A 166 20.85 -5.86 -2.99
CA GLY A 166 22.28 -5.51 -2.90
C GLY A 166 22.94 -5.88 -1.58
N LYS A 167 22.17 -5.94 -0.47
CA LYS A 167 22.66 -6.38 0.85
C LYS A 167 22.71 -7.90 1.00
N ALA A 168 22.01 -8.64 0.14
CA ALA A 168 21.96 -10.11 0.14
C ALA A 168 23.18 -10.77 -0.54
N SER A 169 24.19 -9.99 -0.95
CA SER A 169 25.48 -10.51 -1.42
C SER A 169 26.52 -10.51 -0.28
N PRO A 170 26.63 -11.59 0.51
CA PRO A 170 27.85 -11.85 1.25
C PRO A 170 28.92 -12.29 0.24
N THR A 171 30.03 -11.55 0.23
CA THR A 171 31.38 -11.99 -0.17
C THR A 171 31.46 -13.41 -0.75
N ARG A 172 31.76 -13.52 -2.06
CA ARG A 172 32.52 -14.67 -2.57
C ARG A 172 33.84 -14.71 -1.81
N GLY A 173 33.95 -15.63 -0.86
CA GLY A 173 35.16 -15.98 -0.12
C GLY A 173 35.22 -17.49 -0.03
#